data_AF-A0A6I1ZN01-F1
#
_entry.id   AF-A0A6I1ZN01-F1
#
_cell.length_a   1.000
_cell.length_b   1.000
_cell.length_c   1.000
_cell.angle_alpha   90.00
_cell.angle_beta   90.00
_cell.angle_gamma   90.00
#
_symmetry.space_group_name_H-M   'P 1'
#
loop_
_entity.id
_entity.type
_entity.pdbx_description
1 polymer ?
#
loop_
_entity_poly.entity_id
_entity_poly.type
_entity_poly.pdbx_seq_one_letter_code
_entity_poly.pdbx_strand_id
1 'polypeptide(L)'
;SEETYYHQFCCGFFPGGWFFSPSAGIGALSVAGLSAEAAGQRVLTFIKEIFPSYEATCSLYGIREIRVSVSGAVKRPGLTNVTPLSRLTDLLDAAGGVQPNAVLHRTRLIRDSEEEQILDLTSYYHEGDLSQNPYLKGGDQVIVPYGEITTDLVLVRGLGTGITYQAIKPGETLALLMKRIAHGKNADRGSVILQRQWGADQPEQQVIAADQFSSITLQPGDVLYINTIAEIAVVGEVRAAGRLPFQPGLTAEDYVILAGGVTRDGSPRKVEIARADGRTLRGGDTQVQAGDTIYVPRSFNSVFLGQLGMIQAALTFLNIYLAYLAATRAGL
;
A
#
# COMPACT_ATOMS: atom_id res chain seq x y z
N SER A 1 -53.56 -2.80 22.86
CA SER A 1 -52.24 -2.75 22.20
C SER A 1 -51.50 -3.98 22.63
N GLU A 2 -51.52 -5.03 21.80
CA GLU A 2 -50.74 -6.24 22.08
C GLU A 2 -49.26 -5.89 21.93
N GLU A 3 -48.54 -5.88 23.05
CA GLU A 3 -47.09 -5.84 23.06
C GLU A 3 -46.59 -7.18 22.50
N THR A 4 -46.15 -7.17 21.24
CA THR A 4 -45.45 -8.30 20.65
C THR A 4 -44.13 -8.49 21.38
N TYR A 5 -44.10 -9.39 22.37
CA TYR A 5 -42.88 -9.78 23.06
C TYR A 5 -41.97 -10.54 22.09
N TYR A 6 -40.99 -9.84 21.52
CA TYR A 6 -39.90 -10.46 20.78
C TYR A 6 -38.99 -11.22 21.76
N HIS A 7 -39.22 -12.50 21.94
CA HIS A 7 -38.25 -13.35 22.61
C HIS A 7 -37.05 -13.59 21.68
N GLN A 8 -35.98 -12.85 21.92
CA GLN A 8 -34.72 -13.03 21.21
C GLN A 8 -33.96 -14.20 21.86
N PHE A 9 -34.14 -15.41 21.30
CA PHE A 9 -33.31 -16.54 21.68
C PHE A 9 -31.97 -16.44 20.93
N CYS A 10 -30.87 -16.25 21.66
CA CYS A 10 -29.53 -16.34 21.09
C CYS A 10 -29.23 -17.81 20.74
N CYS A 11 -29.48 -18.19 19.50
CA CYS A 11 -29.16 -19.51 18.99
C CYS A 11 -27.77 -19.51 18.35
N GLY A 12 -26.89 -20.40 18.81
CA GLY A 12 -25.52 -20.53 18.31
C GLY A 12 -25.35 -21.75 17.43
N PHE A 13 -24.59 -21.61 16.34
CA PHE A 13 -24.09 -22.75 15.57
C PHE A 13 -22.75 -23.22 16.16
N PHE A 14 -22.69 -24.48 16.59
CA PHE A 14 -21.47 -25.04 17.17
C PHE A 14 -20.48 -25.48 16.08
N PRO A 15 -19.16 -25.57 16.37
CA PRO A 15 -18.13 -25.90 15.39
C PRO A 15 -18.36 -27.19 14.59
N GLY A 16 -19.11 -28.15 15.17
CA GLY A 16 -19.51 -29.39 14.53
C GLY A 16 -20.72 -29.30 13.59
N GLY A 17 -21.26 -28.10 13.33
CA GLY A 17 -22.40 -27.88 12.43
C GLY A 17 -23.75 -28.23 13.06
N TRP A 18 -23.88 -28.08 14.38
CA TRP A 18 -25.12 -28.31 15.11
C TRP A 18 -25.75 -27.00 15.56
N PHE A 19 -27.05 -26.90 15.37
CA PHE A 19 -27.93 -25.90 15.96
C PHE A 19 -28.53 -26.47 17.25
N PHE A 20 -28.50 -25.69 18.32
CA PHE A 20 -29.03 -26.10 19.62
C PHE A 20 -29.57 -24.88 20.38
N SER A 21 -30.78 -25.00 20.96
CA SER A 21 -31.38 -23.94 21.78
C SER A 21 -32.10 -24.55 22.99
N PRO A 22 -31.39 -24.72 24.12
CA PRO A 22 -31.95 -25.39 25.29
C PRO A 22 -33.07 -24.59 25.97
N SER A 23 -33.01 -23.24 25.91
CA SER A 23 -34.03 -22.36 26.47
C SER A 23 -35.36 -22.42 25.72
N ALA A 24 -35.33 -22.79 24.45
CA ALA A 24 -36.51 -23.01 23.62
C ALA A 24 -36.93 -24.49 23.58
N GLY A 25 -36.29 -25.39 24.33
CA GLY A 25 -36.57 -26.84 24.27
C GLY A 25 -36.21 -27.50 22.94
N ILE A 26 -35.37 -26.85 22.12
CA ILE A 26 -34.95 -27.34 20.82
C ILE A 26 -33.69 -28.19 20.99
N GLY A 27 -33.80 -29.47 20.63
CA GLY A 27 -32.69 -30.43 20.61
C GLY A 27 -31.64 -30.12 19.54
N ALA A 28 -30.66 -31.02 19.39
CA ALA A 28 -29.57 -30.85 18.42
C ALA A 28 -30.08 -31.08 16.98
N LEU A 29 -30.01 -30.05 16.14
CA LEU A 29 -30.33 -30.10 14.71
C LEU A 29 -29.05 -29.96 13.89
N SER A 30 -28.73 -30.96 13.06
CA SER A 30 -27.58 -30.85 12.16
C SER A 30 -27.88 -29.92 10.99
N VAL A 31 -27.01 -28.95 10.79
CA VAL A 31 -26.96 -28.03 9.64
C VAL A 31 -25.59 -28.05 8.95
N ALA A 32 -24.75 -29.03 9.29
CA ALA A 32 -23.41 -29.17 8.73
C ALA A 32 -23.49 -29.32 7.20
N GLY A 33 -22.61 -28.60 6.49
CA GLY A 33 -22.53 -28.65 5.03
C GLY A 33 -23.62 -27.89 4.27
N LEU A 34 -24.59 -27.27 4.95
CA LEU A 34 -25.60 -26.42 4.31
C LEU A 34 -25.07 -24.99 4.10
N SER A 35 -25.61 -24.30 3.09
CA SER A 35 -25.43 -22.84 2.97
C SER A 35 -26.14 -22.14 4.14
N ALA A 36 -25.73 -20.90 4.45
CA ALA A 36 -26.34 -20.13 5.53
C ALA A 36 -27.87 -19.98 5.34
N GLU A 37 -28.32 -19.82 4.10
CA GLU A 37 -29.74 -19.73 3.74
C GLU A 37 -30.46 -21.06 3.96
N ALA A 38 -29.91 -22.17 3.43
CA ALA A 38 -30.51 -23.49 3.57
C ALA A 38 -30.53 -23.96 5.04
N ALA A 39 -29.48 -23.64 5.80
CA ALA A 39 -29.43 -23.86 7.24
C ALA A 39 -30.51 -23.04 7.96
N GLY A 40 -30.66 -21.76 7.61
CA GLY A 40 -31.71 -20.88 8.16
C GLY A 40 -33.11 -21.42 7.87
N GLN A 41 -33.42 -21.79 6.63
CA GLN A 41 -34.69 -22.41 6.28
C GLN A 41 -34.93 -23.73 7.01
N ARG A 42 -33.92 -24.60 7.12
CA ARG A 42 -34.03 -25.85 7.88
C ARG A 42 -34.37 -25.61 9.35
N VAL A 43 -33.72 -24.62 9.97
CA VAL A 43 -34.01 -24.20 11.35
C VAL A 43 -35.43 -23.64 11.47
N LEU A 44 -35.85 -22.77 10.56
CA LEU A 44 -37.20 -22.17 10.58
C LEU A 44 -38.29 -23.23 10.42
N THR A 45 -38.11 -24.18 9.51
CA THR A 45 -39.04 -25.31 9.33
C THR A 45 -39.14 -26.14 10.61
N PHE A 46 -38.00 -26.49 11.21
CA PHE A 46 -37.96 -27.24 12.46
C PHE A 46 -38.62 -26.51 13.64
N ILE A 47 -38.41 -25.19 13.76
CA ILE A 47 -39.06 -24.37 14.79
C ILE A 47 -40.58 -24.36 14.57
N LYS A 48 -41.05 -24.24 13.33
CA LYS A 48 -42.47 -24.20 13.01
C LYS A 48 -43.18 -25.54 13.26
N GLU A 49 -42.47 -26.66 13.10
CA GLU A 49 -42.96 -27.99 13.45
C GLU A 49 -43.17 -28.16 14.96
N ILE A 50 -42.27 -27.62 15.78
CA ILE A 50 -42.36 -27.70 17.25
C ILE A 50 -43.30 -26.64 17.83
N PHE A 51 -43.31 -25.44 17.25
CA PHE A 51 -44.03 -24.26 17.75
C PHE A 51 -44.86 -23.60 16.62
N PRO A 52 -46.02 -24.17 16.24
CA PRO A 52 -46.78 -23.73 15.07
C PRO A 52 -47.30 -22.29 15.14
N SER A 53 -47.51 -21.78 16.35
CA SER A 53 -48.05 -20.44 16.64
C SER A 53 -46.98 -19.34 16.77
N TYR A 54 -45.68 -19.67 16.63
CA TYR A 54 -44.59 -18.71 16.75
C TYR A 54 -44.11 -18.22 15.37
N GLU A 55 -43.92 -16.91 15.24
CA GLU A 55 -43.19 -16.34 14.10
C GLU A 55 -41.69 -16.27 14.43
N ALA A 56 -40.89 -17.02 13.67
CA ALA A 56 -39.45 -17.04 13.81
C ALA A 56 -38.77 -16.40 12.60
N THR A 57 -37.69 -15.66 12.86
CA THR A 57 -36.78 -15.15 11.83
C THR A 57 -35.38 -15.66 12.10
N CYS A 58 -34.64 -15.96 11.03
CA CYS A 58 -33.26 -16.42 11.12
C CYS A 58 -32.38 -15.43 10.36
N SER A 59 -31.37 -14.89 11.03
CA SER A 59 -30.37 -14.02 10.43
C SER A 59 -28.97 -14.48 10.84
N LEU A 60 -27.99 -14.24 9.97
CA LEU A 60 -26.59 -14.55 10.25
C LEU A 60 -26.03 -13.50 11.21
N TYR A 61 -25.80 -13.87 12.47
CA TYR A 61 -25.30 -12.95 13.49
C TYR A 61 -23.80 -12.63 13.33
N GLY A 62 -23.02 -13.58 12.83
CA GLY A 62 -21.59 -13.40 12.61
C GLY A 62 -20.98 -14.56 11.85
N ILE A 63 -19.92 -14.26 11.09
CA ILE A 63 -19.11 -15.27 10.42
C ILE A 63 -18.03 -15.70 11.40
N ARG A 64 -17.91 -17.00 11.67
CA ARG A 64 -16.83 -17.51 12.53
C ARG A 64 -15.47 -17.30 11.87
N GLU A 65 -14.46 -17.01 12.68
CA GLU A 65 -13.07 -17.10 12.26
C GLU A 65 -12.63 -18.56 12.21
N ILE A 66 -11.79 -18.86 11.23
CA ILE A 66 -11.07 -20.12 11.09
C ILE A 66 -9.58 -19.84 11.21
N ARG A 67 -8.84 -20.79 11.78
CA ARG A 67 -7.38 -20.71 11.87
C ARG A 67 -6.75 -21.45 10.71
N VAL A 68 -5.86 -20.77 10.01
CA VAL A 68 -5.08 -21.30 8.89
C VAL A 68 -3.60 -21.05 9.20
N SER A 69 -2.77 -22.06 8.96
CA SER A 69 -1.32 -21.94 9.15
C SER A 69 -0.69 -21.40 7.88
N VAL A 70 0.14 -20.37 7.99
CA VAL A 70 0.93 -19.84 6.87
C VAL A 70 2.42 -19.84 7.21
N SER A 71 3.26 -20.36 6.33
CA SER A 71 4.70 -20.44 6.54
C SER A 71 5.51 -20.17 5.27
N GLY A 72 6.82 -20.02 5.44
CA GLY A 72 7.76 -19.74 4.35
C GLY A 72 7.93 -18.24 4.08
N ALA A 73 8.01 -17.84 2.82
CA ALA A 73 8.37 -16.51 2.34
C ALA A 73 7.26 -15.45 2.47
N VAL A 74 6.66 -15.35 3.67
CA VAL A 74 5.69 -14.32 4.06
C VAL A 74 6.30 -13.40 5.11
N LYS A 75 5.73 -12.20 5.31
CA LYS A 75 6.26 -11.25 6.31
C LYS A 75 6.00 -11.69 7.75
N ARG A 76 4.86 -12.31 8.02
CA ARG A 76 4.48 -12.79 9.36
C ARG A 76 4.02 -14.26 9.29
N PRO A 77 4.96 -15.23 9.34
CA PRO A 77 4.61 -16.65 9.40
C PRO A 77 3.95 -16.98 10.74
N GLY A 78 3.03 -17.95 10.74
CA GLY A 78 2.32 -18.40 11.93
C GLY A 78 0.88 -18.79 11.67
N LEU A 79 0.09 -18.87 12.73
CA LEU A 79 -1.36 -19.05 12.64
C LEU A 79 -2.03 -17.70 12.40
N THR A 80 -2.87 -17.65 11.37
CA THR A 80 -3.63 -16.45 11.00
C THR A 80 -5.12 -16.77 11.07
N ASN A 81 -5.89 -15.85 11.65
CA ASN A 81 -7.33 -15.93 11.66
C ASN A 81 -7.88 -15.32 10.37
N VAL A 82 -8.71 -16.08 9.67
CA VAL A 82 -9.42 -15.64 8.46
C VAL A 82 -10.86 -16.13 8.52
N THR A 83 -11.69 -15.76 7.56
CA THR A 83 -13.08 -16.27 7.49
C THR A 83 -13.19 -17.37 6.44
N PRO A 84 -14.24 -18.22 6.48
CA PRO A 84 -14.52 -19.18 5.40
C PRO A 84 -14.81 -18.53 4.03
N LEU A 85 -15.02 -17.21 3.98
CA LEU A 85 -15.16 -16.44 2.74
C LEU A 85 -13.81 -15.91 2.23
N SER A 86 -12.75 -16.02 3.03
CA SER A 86 -11.42 -15.56 2.68
C SER A 86 -10.76 -16.55 1.71
N ARG A 87 -10.08 -16.00 0.72
CA ARG A 87 -9.24 -16.73 -0.23
C ARG A 87 -7.79 -16.76 0.24
N LEU A 88 -6.98 -17.53 -0.48
CA LEU A 88 -5.56 -17.66 -0.18
C LEU A 88 -4.80 -16.32 -0.19
N THR A 89 -5.17 -15.41 -1.09
CA THR A 89 -4.58 -14.06 -1.13
C THR A 89 -4.93 -13.19 0.07
N ASP A 90 -6.17 -13.27 0.57
CA ASP A 90 -6.58 -12.57 1.81
C ASP A 90 -5.76 -13.03 3.01
N LEU A 91 -5.42 -14.33 3.06
CA LEU A 91 -4.52 -14.89 4.07
C LEU A 91 -3.11 -14.31 3.95
N LEU A 92 -2.57 -14.22 2.73
CA LEU A 92 -1.24 -13.65 2.52
C LEU A 92 -1.21 -12.17 2.91
N ASP A 93 -2.26 -11.41 2.60
CA ASP A 93 -2.40 -10.01 3.01
C ASP A 93 -2.51 -9.87 4.53
N ALA A 94 -3.31 -10.72 5.19
CA ALA A 94 -3.37 -10.81 6.64
C ALA A 94 -2.02 -11.16 7.28
N ALA A 95 -1.20 -11.97 6.60
CA ALA A 95 0.19 -12.26 6.97
C ALA A 95 1.17 -11.10 6.68
N GLY A 96 0.68 -9.94 6.23
CA GLY A 96 1.46 -8.74 5.90
C GLY A 96 2.00 -8.71 4.46
N GLY A 97 1.56 -9.64 3.62
CA GLY A 97 2.03 -9.87 2.27
C GLY A 97 3.23 -10.81 2.21
N VAL A 98 3.66 -11.08 0.97
CA VAL A 98 4.79 -11.96 0.67
C VAL A 98 6.13 -11.20 0.67
N GLN A 99 7.22 -11.94 0.82
CA GLN A 99 8.58 -11.41 0.67
C GLN A 99 8.94 -11.31 -0.83
N PRO A 100 9.88 -10.43 -1.22
CA PRO A 100 10.33 -10.30 -2.61
C PRO A 100 10.88 -11.59 -3.24
N ASN A 101 11.50 -12.45 -2.45
CA ASN A 101 12.04 -13.75 -2.85
C ASN A 101 11.02 -14.89 -2.75
N ALA A 102 9.72 -14.60 -2.59
CA ALA A 102 8.67 -15.60 -2.49
C ALA A 102 8.31 -16.20 -3.85
N VAL A 103 8.35 -17.53 -3.96
CA VAL A 103 8.00 -18.21 -5.22
C VAL A 103 6.51 -18.49 -5.26
N LEU A 104 5.77 -17.52 -5.79
CA LEU A 104 4.30 -17.54 -5.83
C LEU A 104 3.71 -18.64 -6.71
N HIS A 105 4.43 -19.04 -7.76
CA HIS A 105 3.98 -20.05 -8.72
C HIS A 105 4.08 -21.51 -8.22
N ARG A 106 4.67 -21.71 -7.03
CA ARG A 106 4.78 -23.02 -6.35
C ARG A 106 4.21 -22.95 -4.93
N THR A 107 3.21 -22.11 -4.71
CA THR A 107 2.56 -22.00 -3.40
C THR A 107 1.84 -23.31 -3.10
N ARG A 108 2.03 -23.87 -1.91
CA ARG A 108 1.43 -25.16 -1.55
C ARG A 108 0.29 -24.94 -0.57
N LEU A 109 -0.86 -25.54 -0.86
CA LEU A 109 -2.01 -25.63 0.02
C LEU A 109 -2.19 -27.09 0.42
N ILE A 110 -2.10 -27.39 1.71
CA ILE A 110 -2.29 -28.73 2.26
C ILE A 110 -3.61 -28.74 3.01
N ARG A 111 -4.53 -29.60 2.59
CA ARG A 111 -5.86 -29.78 3.20
C ARG A 111 -5.97 -31.15 3.85
N ASP A 112 -6.57 -31.18 5.04
CA ASP A 112 -6.86 -32.41 5.81
C ASP A 112 -5.64 -33.33 5.99
N SER A 113 -4.43 -32.75 5.98
CA SER A 113 -3.11 -33.40 6.15
C SER A 113 -2.69 -34.41 5.08
N GLU A 114 -3.42 -34.55 3.97
CA GLU A 114 -3.09 -35.53 2.91
C GLU A 114 -3.18 -34.99 1.47
N GLU A 115 -3.96 -33.92 1.22
CA GLU A 115 -4.13 -33.36 -0.12
C GLU A 115 -3.24 -32.11 -0.31
N GLU A 116 -2.10 -32.27 -0.99
CA GLU A 116 -1.24 -31.15 -1.39
C GLU A 116 -1.63 -30.63 -2.77
N GLN A 117 -2.10 -29.39 -2.82
CA GLN A 117 -2.38 -28.64 -4.04
C GLN A 117 -1.27 -27.61 -4.27
N ILE A 118 -0.63 -27.66 -5.44
CA ILE A 118 0.30 -26.63 -5.90
C ILE A 118 -0.50 -25.58 -6.67
N LEU A 119 -0.32 -24.31 -6.28
CA LEU A 119 -1.05 -23.16 -6.78
C LEU A 119 -0.09 -22.15 -7.40
N ASP A 120 -0.47 -21.62 -8.57
CA ASP A 120 0.23 -20.53 -9.24
C ASP A 120 -0.47 -19.19 -9.05
N LEU A 121 -0.14 -18.52 -7.94
CA LEU A 121 -0.68 -17.19 -7.66
C LEU A 121 -0.21 -16.11 -8.65
N THR A 122 0.86 -16.37 -9.40
CA THR A 122 1.33 -15.44 -10.45
C THR A 122 0.28 -15.31 -11.55
N SER A 123 -0.33 -16.43 -11.96
CA SER A 123 -1.47 -16.43 -12.90
C SER A 123 -2.68 -15.70 -12.33
N TYR A 124 -2.99 -15.83 -11.03
CA TYR A 124 -4.04 -15.02 -10.42
C TYR A 124 -3.75 -13.51 -10.50
N TYR A 125 -2.55 -13.05 -10.14
CA TYR A 125 -2.20 -11.63 -10.17
C TYR A 125 -2.14 -11.02 -11.58
N HIS A 126 -1.90 -11.84 -12.61
CA HIS A 126 -1.77 -11.36 -13.99
C HIS A 126 -3.00 -11.58 -14.87
N GLU A 127 -3.66 -12.72 -14.73
CA GLU A 127 -4.76 -13.18 -15.58
C GLU A 127 -6.11 -13.20 -14.83
N GLY A 128 -6.09 -13.07 -13.50
CA GLY A 128 -7.30 -13.13 -12.68
C GLY A 128 -7.85 -14.55 -12.52
N ASP A 129 -7.04 -15.60 -12.77
CA ASP A 129 -7.47 -16.99 -12.64
C ASP A 129 -7.82 -17.34 -11.18
N LEU A 130 -9.12 -17.42 -10.91
CA LEU A 130 -9.68 -17.73 -9.58
C LEU A 130 -9.43 -19.17 -9.15
N SER A 131 -9.08 -20.09 -10.06
CA SER A 131 -8.74 -21.47 -9.73
C SER A 131 -7.44 -21.57 -8.93
N GLN A 132 -6.53 -20.60 -9.13
CA GLN A 132 -5.25 -20.51 -8.43
C GLN A 132 -5.34 -19.79 -7.07
N ASN A 133 -6.52 -19.24 -6.72
CA ASN A 133 -6.76 -18.50 -5.49
C ASN A 133 -7.99 -19.06 -4.74
N PRO A 134 -7.95 -20.33 -4.28
CA PRO A 134 -9.10 -21.01 -3.68
C PRO A 134 -9.52 -20.40 -2.33
N TYR A 135 -10.75 -20.71 -1.91
CA TYR A 135 -11.23 -20.42 -0.56
C TYR A 135 -10.55 -21.35 0.46
N LEU A 136 -10.35 -20.82 1.66
CA LEU A 136 -9.68 -21.52 2.75
C LEU A 136 -10.67 -22.22 3.67
N LYS A 137 -10.23 -23.36 4.22
CA LYS A 137 -10.92 -24.11 5.27
C LYS A 137 -10.10 -24.08 6.56
N GLY A 138 -10.79 -24.23 7.68
CA GLY A 138 -10.11 -24.29 8.98
C GLY A 138 -9.19 -25.50 9.05
N GLY A 139 -7.94 -25.28 9.46
CA GLY A 139 -6.91 -26.33 9.48
C GLY A 139 -6.04 -26.40 8.22
N ASP A 140 -6.36 -25.65 7.16
CA ASP A 140 -5.50 -25.57 5.97
C ASP A 140 -4.09 -25.10 6.36
N GLN A 141 -3.08 -25.63 5.66
CA GLN A 141 -1.69 -25.19 5.77
C GLN A 141 -1.23 -24.63 4.42
N VAL A 142 -0.80 -23.37 4.43
CA VAL A 142 -0.28 -22.69 3.25
C VAL A 142 1.23 -22.48 3.41
N ILE A 143 2.00 -23.00 2.46
CA ILE A 143 3.45 -22.88 2.46
C ILE A 143 3.88 -22.11 1.21
N VAL A 144 4.47 -20.94 1.41
CA VAL A 144 5.03 -20.13 0.34
C VAL A 144 6.54 -20.39 0.27
N PRO A 145 7.07 -21.09 -0.74
CA PRO A 145 8.49 -21.40 -0.78
C PRO A 145 9.36 -20.15 -0.93
N TYR A 146 10.55 -20.21 -0.30
CA TYR A 146 11.64 -19.28 -0.59
C TYR A 146 12.28 -19.66 -1.93
N GLY A 147 12.59 -18.68 -2.76
CA GLY A 147 13.32 -18.91 -3.99
C GLY A 147 14.80 -19.15 -3.73
N GLU A 148 15.41 -19.98 -4.58
CA GLU A 148 16.85 -20.21 -4.57
C GLU A 148 17.52 -19.33 -5.62
N ILE A 149 18.71 -18.81 -5.31
CA ILE A 149 19.45 -17.90 -6.20
C ILE A 149 19.75 -18.54 -7.56
N THR A 150 20.01 -19.85 -7.57
CA THR A 150 20.41 -20.61 -8.75
C THR A 150 19.26 -21.01 -9.66
N THR A 151 18.01 -20.96 -9.18
CA THR A 151 16.86 -21.52 -9.90
C THR A 151 15.69 -20.56 -10.04
N ASP A 152 15.51 -19.64 -9.09
CA ASP A 152 14.28 -18.84 -8.99
C ASP A 152 14.52 -17.33 -8.92
N LEU A 153 15.72 -16.86 -8.57
CA LEU A 153 15.90 -15.45 -8.20
C LEU A 153 16.73 -14.66 -9.22
N VAL A 154 16.32 -13.41 -9.41
CA VAL A 154 17.15 -12.36 -10.01
C VAL A 154 17.49 -11.31 -8.95
N LEU A 155 18.64 -10.67 -9.08
CA LEU A 155 19.08 -9.59 -8.20
C LEU A 155 18.72 -8.24 -8.79
N VAL A 156 17.86 -7.48 -8.12
CA VAL A 156 17.50 -6.12 -8.53
C VAL A 156 18.25 -5.10 -7.67
N ARG A 157 18.91 -4.15 -8.32
CA ARG A 157 19.65 -3.04 -7.71
C ARG A 157 19.10 -1.70 -8.17
N GLY A 158 19.14 -0.69 -7.30
CA GLY A 158 18.78 0.69 -7.62
C GLY A 158 17.27 1.00 -7.60
N LEU A 159 16.43 -0.01 -7.39
CA LEU A 159 15.00 0.18 -7.15
C LEU A 159 14.77 0.71 -5.72
N GLY A 160 14.69 2.03 -5.57
CA GLY A 160 14.61 2.69 -4.25
C GLY A 160 15.97 2.77 -3.55
N THR A 161 16.05 2.36 -2.27
CA THR A 161 17.27 2.51 -1.45
C THR A 161 18.05 1.21 -1.26
N GLY A 162 17.78 0.15 -2.03
CA GLY A 162 18.28 -1.19 -1.69
C GLY A 162 18.55 -2.14 -2.84
N ILE A 163 19.18 -3.24 -2.47
CA ILE A 163 19.36 -4.44 -3.26
C ILE A 163 18.27 -5.42 -2.83
N THR A 164 17.54 -6.02 -3.77
CA THR A 164 16.48 -6.98 -3.47
C THR A 164 16.55 -8.17 -4.41
N TYR A 165 16.33 -9.37 -3.87
CA TYR A 165 16.10 -10.55 -4.69
C TYR A 165 14.63 -10.61 -5.10
N GLN A 166 14.35 -10.96 -6.35
CA GLN A 166 13.00 -11.11 -6.88
C GLN A 166 12.83 -12.51 -7.44
N ALA A 167 11.79 -13.21 -7.01
CA ALA A 167 11.45 -14.51 -7.57
C ALA A 167 10.85 -14.36 -8.97
N ILE A 168 11.35 -15.15 -9.92
CA ILE A 168 10.87 -15.22 -11.29
C ILE A 168 10.24 -16.59 -11.56
N LYS A 169 9.21 -16.62 -12.42
CA LYS A 169 8.69 -17.85 -12.99
C LYS A 169 9.60 -18.28 -14.16
N PRO A 170 9.82 -19.59 -14.39
CA PRO A 170 10.52 -20.04 -15.60
C PRO A 170 9.88 -19.46 -16.86
N GLY A 171 10.69 -18.76 -17.67
CA GLY A 171 10.21 -18.07 -18.88
C GLY A 171 9.62 -16.67 -18.65
N GLU A 172 9.68 -16.13 -17.43
CA GLU A 172 9.24 -14.76 -17.14
C GLU A 172 10.07 -13.72 -17.90
N THR A 173 9.38 -12.74 -18.49
CA THR A 173 10.02 -11.64 -19.23
C THR A 173 10.36 -10.47 -18.33
N LEU A 174 11.34 -9.68 -18.73
CA LEU A 174 11.70 -8.44 -18.03
C LEU A 174 10.50 -7.48 -17.93
N ALA A 175 9.64 -7.42 -18.95
CA ALA A 175 8.42 -6.63 -18.94
C ALA A 175 7.48 -7.02 -17.77
N LEU A 176 7.27 -8.32 -17.54
CA LEU A 176 6.39 -8.80 -16.47
C LEU A 176 6.95 -8.46 -15.09
N LEU A 177 8.26 -8.68 -14.90
CA LEU A 177 8.94 -8.34 -13.67
C LEU A 177 8.84 -6.84 -13.39
N MET A 178 9.15 -6.00 -14.38
CA MET A 178 9.10 -4.53 -14.24
C MET A 178 7.70 -4.03 -13.91
N LYS A 179 6.66 -4.62 -14.51
CA LYS A 179 5.25 -4.31 -14.17
C LYS A 179 4.95 -4.57 -12.69
N ARG A 180 5.53 -5.62 -12.10
CA ARG A 180 5.34 -5.99 -10.69
C ARG A 180 6.14 -5.11 -9.73
N ILE A 181 7.42 -4.83 -10.04
CA ILE A 181 8.35 -4.22 -9.06
C ILE A 181 8.46 -2.69 -9.18
N ALA A 182 8.25 -2.12 -10.37
CA ALA A 182 8.44 -0.69 -10.60
C ALA A 182 7.21 0.16 -10.24
N HIS A 183 6.07 -0.47 -9.94
CA HIS A 183 4.84 0.25 -9.60
C HIS A 183 4.99 0.97 -8.26
N GLY A 184 4.69 2.27 -8.23
CA GLY A 184 4.79 3.11 -7.02
C GLY A 184 6.22 3.33 -6.49
N LYS A 185 7.26 3.00 -7.27
CA LYS A 185 8.66 3.23 -6.93
C LYS A 185 9.28 4.27 -7.85
N ASN A 186 10.23 5.05 -7.34
CA ASN A 186 11.07 5.91 -8.15
C ASN A 186 12.10 5.04 -8.89
N ALA A 187 11.78 4.67 -10.12
CA ALA A 187 12.60 3.83 -11.00
C ALA A 187 12.42 4.25 -12.45
N ASP A 188 13.54 4.30 -13.17
CA ASP A 188 13.57 4.45 -14.61
C ASP A 188 12.91 3.24 -15.25
N ARG A 189 11.88 3.51 -16.06
CA ARG A 189 11.14 2.49 -16.82
C ARG A 189 11.53 2.48 -18.29
N GLY A 190 12.38 3.42 -18.72
CA GLY A 190 12.87 3.54 -20.09
C GLY A 190 14.06 2.61 -20.36
N SER A 191 14.85 2.30 -19.33
CA SER A 191 16.02 1.45 -19.47
C SER A 191 16.29 0.59 -18.22
N VAL A 192 16.83 -0.60 -18.45
CA VAL A 192 17.37 -1.48 -17.40
C VAL A 192 18.71 -2.01 -17.87
N ILE A 193 19.72 -1.98 -17.01
CA ILE A 193 21.01 -2.63 -17.30
C ILE A 193 20.90 -4.07 -16.83
N LEU A 194 20.95 -5.00 -17.79
CA LEU A 194 21.02 -6.43 -17.53
C LEU A 194 22.47 -6.86 -17.51
N GLN A 195 22.85 -7.59 -16.47
CA GLN A 195 24.13 -8.27 -16.37
C GLN A 195 23.85 -9.77 -16.21
N ARG A 196 24.23 -10.55 -17.22
CA ARG A 196 24.09 -12.01 -17.24
C ARG A 196 25.43 -12.65 -16.85
N GLN A 197 25.37 -13.75 -16.12
CA GLN A 197 26.49 -14.52 -15.53
C GLN A 197 27.05 -14.03 -14.20
N TRP A 198 27.06 -14.97 -13.27
CA TRP A 198 27.92 -15.02 -12.09
C TRP A 198 29.23 -15.73 -12.47
N GLY A 199 30.38 -15.05 -12.39
CA GLY A 199 31.71 -15.69 -12.52
C GLY A 199 32.49 -15.48 -13.82
N ALA A 200 32.08 -14.58 -14.70
CA ALA A 200 32.93 -14.11 -15.80
C ALA A 200 33.90 -13.03 -15.32
N ASP A 201 35.17 -13.08 -15.73
CA ASP A 201 36.20 -12.05 -15.42
C ASP A 201 35.76 -10.64 -15.86
N GLN A 202 34.87 -10.55 -16.86
CA GLN A 202 34.15 -9.33 -17.24
C GLN A 202 32.71 -9.68 -17.58
N PRO A 203 31.75 -9.45 -16.66
CA PRO A 203 30.36 -9.72 -16.94
C PRO A 203 29.84 -8.72 -17.98
N GLU A 204 29.26 -9.21 -19.08
CA GLU A 204 28.71 -8.37 -20.13
C GLU A 204 27.48 -7.63 -19.60
N GLN A 205 27.55 -6.30 -19.62
CA GLN A 205 26.43 -5.44 -19.27
C GLN A 205 25.74 -4.98 -20.55
N GLN A 206 24.44 -5.25 -20.63
CA GLN A 206 23.62 -4.83 -21.74
C GLN A 206 22.59 -3.82 -21.26
N VAL A 207 22.54 -2.65 -21.90
CA VAL A 207 21.45 -1.69 -21.69
C VAL A 207 20.26 -2.16 -22.51
N ILE A 208 19.19 -2.54 -21.83
CA ILE A 208 17.92 -2.94 -22.46
C ILE A 208 16.98 -1.74 -22.43
N ALA A 209 16.47 -1.35 -23.60
CA ALA A 209 15.46 -0.31 -23.73
C ALA A 209 14.05 -0.87 -23.52
N ALA A 210 13.10 -0.01 -23.12
CA ALA A 210 11.74 -0.42 -22.74
C ALA A 210 10.97 -1.18 -23.83
N ASP A 211 11.22 -0.89 -25.10
CA ASP A 211 10.65 -1.58 -26.27
C ASP A 211 11.10 -3.04 -26.40
N GLN A 212 12.27 -3.36 -25.84
CA GLN A 212 12.85 -4.71 -25.83
C GLN A 212 12.45 -5.52 -24.58
N PHE A 213 11.79 -4.93 -23.58
CA PHE A 213 11.49 -5.65 -22.32
C PHE A 213 10.64 -6.91 -22.51
N SER A 214 9.78 -6.94 -23.52
CA SER A 214 8.94 -8.09 -23.82
C SER A 214 9.68 -9.25 -24.50
N SER A 215 10.82 -8.98 -25.15
CA SER A 215 11.62 -10.02 -25.83
C SER A 215 12.71 -10.61 -24.95
N ILE A 216 13.04 -9.96 -23.83
CA ILE A 216 14.05 -10.44 -22.88
C ILE A 216 13.42 -11.37 -21.85
N THR A 217 13.75 -12.66 -21.95
CA THR A 217 13.47 -13.66 -20.92
C THR A 217 14.57 -13.62 -19.85
N LEU A 218 14.14 -13.53 -18.59
CA LEU A 218 15.03 -13.50 -17.43
C LEU A 218 15.55 -14.89 -17.10
N GLN A 219 16.79 -14.95 -16.62
CA GLN A 219 17.43 -16.17 -16.15
C GLN A 219 17.78 -16.05 -14.67
N PRO A 220 17.71 -17.14 -13.90
CA PRO A 220 18.18 -17.15 -12.52
C PRO A 220 19.64 -16.70 -12.43
N GLY A 221 19.93 -15.85 -11.45
CA GLY A 221 21.25 -15.24 -11.27
C GLY A 221 21.49 -13.97 -12.11
N ASP A 222 20.57 -13.56 -12.98
CA ASP A 222 20.65 -12.25 -13.65
C ASP A 222 20.68 -11.11 -12.62
N VAL A 223 21.50 -10.10 -12.88
CA VAL A 223 21.55 -8.86 -12.09
C VAL A 223 20.97 -7.73 -12.92
N LEU A 224 19.92 -7.10 -12.40
CA LEU A 224 19.22 -5.98 -13.00
C LEU A 224 19.57 -4.70 -12.25
N TYR A 225 20.15 -3.72 -12.93
CA TYR A 225 20.32 -2.38 -12.40
C TYR A 225 19.23 -1.49 -12.98
N ILE A 226 18.38 -1.00 -12.08
CA ILE A 226 17.31 -0.08 -12.38
C ILE A 226 17.71 1.26 -11.79
N ASN A 227 17.94 2.25 -12.64
CA ASN A 227 18.28 3.58 -12.17
C ASN A 227 17.07 4.24 -11.51
N THR A 228 17.28 5.09 -10.51
CA THR A 228 16.22 5.97 -10.02
C THR A 228 16.03 7.13 -11.01
N ILE A 229 14.80 7.58 -11.20
CA ILE A 229 14.57 8.82 -11.94
C ILE A 229 15.13 9.95 -11.08
N ALA A 230 16.01 10.76 -11.67
CA ALA A 230 16.48 11.96 -11.00
C ALA A 230 15.27 12.83 -10.61
N GLU A 231 15.31 13.44 -9.43
CA GLU A 231 14.22 14.29 -8.94
C GLU A 231 14.72 15.73 -8.78
N ILE A 232 13.77 16.66 -8.87
CA ILE A 232 13.93 18.06 -8.51
C ILE A 232 13.11 18.29 -7.25
N ALA A 233 13.74 18.84 -6.20
CA ALA A 233 13.02 19.21 -4.99
C ALA A 233 12.50 20.64 -5.13
N VAL A 234 11.19 20.85 -5.02
CA VAL A 234 10.57 22.19 -5.00
C VAL A 234 10.10 22.48 -3.58
N VAL A 235 10.69 23.50 -2.96
CA VAL A 235 10.50 23.83 -1.55
C VAL A 235 10.29 25.33 -1.33
N GLY A 236 9.73 25.70 -0.18
CA GLY A 236 9.44 27.08 0.19
C GLY A 236 7.97 27.45 -0.08
N GLU A 237 7.74 28.68 -0.55
CA GLU A 237 6.42 29.28 -0.74
C GLU A 237 5.74 28.88 -2.06
N VAL A 238 5.49 27.58 -2.21
CA VAL A 238 4.74 26.98 -3.33
C VAL A 238 3.49 26.28 -2.82
N ARG A 239 2.45 26.14 -3.66
CA ARG A 239 1.18 25.55 -3.23
C ARG A 239 1.29 24.06 -2.87
N ALA A 240 2.14 23.32 -3.58
CA ALA A 240 2.40 21.91 -3.32
C ALA A 240 3.91 21.64 -3.35
N ALA A 241 4.57 21.90 -2.22
CA ALA A 241 5.98 21.55 -2.06
C ALA A 241 6.18 20.02 -2.14
N GLY A 242 7.27 19.59 -2.77
CA GLY A 242 7.50 18.17 -3.00
C GLY A 242 8.66 17.88 -3.94
N ARG A 243 8.84 16.61 -4.27
CA ARG A 243 9.85 16.13 -5.22
C ARG A 243 9.14 15.78 -6.52
N LEU A 244 9.64 16.30 -7.64
CA LEU A 244 9.07 16.10 -8.97
C LEU A 244 10.10 15.38 -9.86
N PRO A 245 9.66 14.50 -10.78
CA PRO A 245 10.56 13.86 -11.73
C PRO A 245 11.32 14.87 -12.58
N PHE A 246 12.63 14.66 -12.74
CA PHE A 246 13.47 15.45 -13.63
C PHE A 246 13.07 15.20 -15.10
N GLN A 247 12.87 16.29 -15.85
CA GLN A 247 12.55 16.30 -17.25
C GLN A 247 13.57 17.23 -17.93
N PRO A 248 14.38 16.71 -18.88
CA PRO A 248 15.37 17.51 -19.58
C PRO A 248 14.73 18.71 -20.28
N GLY A 249 15.35 19.89 -20.14
CA GLY A 249 14.94 21.12 -20.81
C GLY A 249 13.93 21.98 -20.04
N LEU A 250 13.33 21.48 -18.95
CA LEU A 250 12.49 22.30 -18.09
C LEU A 250 13.32 23.28 -17.24
N THR A 251 12.72 24.44 -16.99
CA THR A 251 13.27 25.51 -16.16
C THR A 251 12.76 25.43 -14.72
N ALA A 252 13.37 26.18 -13.81
CA ALA A 252 12.91 26.24 -12.43
C ALA A 252 11.47 26.79 -12.31
N GLU A 253 11.08 27.70 -13.19
CA GLU A 253 9.71 28.22 -13.24
C GLU A 253 8.69 27.14 -13.65
N ASP A 254 9.02 26.31 -14.65
CA ASP A 254 8.16 25.19 -15.06
C ASP A 254 7.88 24.25 -13.88
N TYR A 255 8.91 23.94 -13.10
CA TYR A 255 8.77 23.12 -11.89
C TYR A 255 7.94 23.79 -10.78
N VAL A 256 8.06 25.11 -10.61
CA VAL A 256 7.22 25.87 -9.68
C VAL A 256 5.76 25.84 -10.12
N ILE A 257 5.49 25.91 -11.43
CA ILE A 257 4.14 25.78 -11.99
C ILE A 257 3.59 24.36 -11.76
N LEU A 258 4.40 23.32 -12.02
CA LEU A 258 4.05 21.92 -11.75
C LEU A 258 3.75 21.69 -10.25
N ALA A 259 4.43 22.41 -9.36
CA ALA A 259 4.17 22.44 -7.92
C ALA A 259 2.92 23.27 -7.53
N GLY A 260 2.04 23.59 -8.49
CA GLY A 260 0.80 24.34 -8.28
C GLY A 260 0.98 25.86 -8.24
N GLY A 261 2.17 26.37 -8.58
CA GLY A 261 2.52 27.77 -8.55
C GLY A 261 2.93 28.27 -7.16
N VAL A 262 3.33 29.54 -7.13
CA VAL A 262 3.76 30.26 -5.91
C VAL A 262 2.54 30.58 -5.02
N THR A 263 2.73 30.56 -3.69
CA THR A 263 1.70 31.01 -2.73
C THR A 263 1.53 32.54 -2.78
N ARG A 264 0.54 33.09 -2.06
CA ARG A 264 0.39 34.55 -1.94
C ARG A 264 1.58 35.22 -1.26
N ASP A 265 2.29 34.49 -0.42
CA ASP A 265 3.42 34.98 0.35
C ASP A 265 4.76 34.71 -0.33
N GLY A 266 4.79 33.99 -1.45
CA GLY A 266 6.02 33.67 -2.17
C GLY A 266 6.44 34.72 -3.18
N SER A 267 7.73 34.73 -3.51
CA SER A 267 8.33 35.67 -4.47
C SER A 267 8.72 34.96 -5.78
N PRO A 268 7.92 35.05 -6.86
CA PRO A 268 8.23 34.40 -8.14
C PRO A 268 9.50 34.94 -8.80
N ARG A 269 9.91 36.18 -8.49
CA ARG A 269 11.12 36.80 -9.05
C ARG A 269 12.43 36.44 -8.35
N LYS A 270 12.38 35.70 -7.25
CA LYS A 270 13.55 35.39 -6.40
C LYS A 270 13.76 33.89 -6.23
N VAL A 271 13.36 33.10 -7.22
CA VAL A 271 13.58 31.65 -7.20
C VAL A 271 15.08 31.38 -7.16
N GLU A 272 15.51 30.58 -6.19
CA GLU A 272 16.88 30.14 -6.01
C GLU A 272 16.98 28.64 -6.33
N ILE A 273 18.05 28.23 -6.99
CA ILE A 273 18.30 26.84 -7.37
C ILE A 273 19.60 26.44 -6.70
N ALA A 274 19.53 25.52 -5.75
CA ALA A 274 20.69 24.90 -5.14
C ALA A 274 21.04 23.62 -5.93
N ARG A 275 22.19 23.65 -6.60
CA ARG A 275 22.71 22.52 -7.37
C ARG A 275 23.43 21.54 -6.45
N ALA A 276 23.47 20.26 -6.85
CA ALA A 276 24.17 19.20 -6.13
C ALA A 276 25.68 19.47 -5.92
N ASP A 277 26.30 20.31 -6.75
CA ASP A 277 27.70 20.73 -6.63
C ASP A 277 27.93 21.86 -5.60
N GLY A 278 26.86 22.29 -4.91
CA GLY A 278 26.90 23.34 -3.90
C GLY A 278 26.74 24.77 -4.45
N ARG A 279 26.62 24.94 -5.78
CA ARG A 279 26.36 26.26 -6.37
C ARG A 279 24.91 26.67 -6.17
N THR A 280 24.69 27.96 -5.94
CA THR A 280 23.35 28.54 -5.93
C THR A 280 23.17 29.44 -7.15
N LEU A 281 22.20 29.12 -7.99
CA LEU A 281 21.78 29.94 -9.12
C LEU A 281 20.51 30.70 -8.76
N ARG A 282 20.24 31.79 -9.46
CA ARG A 282 19.04 32.61 -9.28
C ARG A 282 18.35 32.84 -10.61
N GLY A 283 17.02 32.76 -10.60
CA GLY A 283 16.18 33.05 -11.75
C GLY A 283 15.33 31.85 -12.16
N GLY A 284 14.04 32.12 -12.44
CA GLY A 284 13.06 31.11 -12.85
C GLY A 284 13.37 30.48 -14.21
N ASP A 285 13.92 31.26 -15.14
CA ASP A 285 14.25 30.82 -16.51
C ASP A 285 15.46 29.89 -16.60
N THR A 286 16.11 29.60 -15.48
CA THR A 286 17.31 28.75 -15.48
C THR A 286 16.91 27.29 -15.67
N GLN A 287 17.54 26.63 -16.64
CA GLN A 287 17.39 25.18 -16.83
C GLN A 287 17.95 24.44 -15.62
N VAL A 288 17.14 23.55 -15.08
CA VAL A 288 17.54 22.74 -13.92
C VAL A 288 18.26 21.48 -14.36
N GLN A 289 19.09 20.95 -13.46
CA GLN A 289 19.79 19.70 -13.62
C GLN A 289 19.23 18.65 -12.67
N ALA A 290 19.40 17.39 -13.03
CA ALA A 290 19.08 16.25 -12.18
C ALA A 290 19.63 16.43 -10.75
N GLY A 291 18.74 16.42 -9.74
CA GLY A 291 19.11 16.56 -8.33
C GLY A 291 19.10 18.00 -7.79
N ASP A 292 18.75 19.01 -8.60
CA ASP A 292 18.64 20.39 -8.13
C ASP A 292 17.49 20.56 -7.10
N THR A 293 17.67 21.51 -6.19
CA THR A 293 16.63 21.97 -5.26
C THR A 293 16.23 23.39 -5.61
N ILE A 294 14.97 23.56 -6.01
CA ILE A 294 14.34 24.85 -6.26
C ILE A 294 13.73 25.36 -4.95
N TYR A 295 14.20 26.51 -4.50
CA TYR A 295 13.70 27.20 -3.32
C TYR A 295 12.97 28.48 -3.73
N VAL A 296 11.71 28.61 -3.31
CA VAL A 296 10.90 29.81 -3.49
C VAL A 296 10.84 30.57 -2.16
N PRO A 297 11.52 31.71 -2.02
CA PRO A 297 11.53 32.47 -0.78
C PRO A 297 10.22 33.23 -0.56
N ARG A 298 9.97 33.60 0.69
CA ARG A 298 8.92 34.57 1.04
C ARG A 298 9.18 35.94 0.42
N SER A 299 8.10 36.59 0.01
CA SER A 299 8.07 37.97 -0.46
C SER A 299 8.36 38.93 0.69
N PHE A 300 9.18 39.94 0.43
CA PHE A 300 9.59 40.92 1.45
C PHE A 300 8.38 41.75 1.98
N ASN A 301 7.31 41.88 1.19
CA ASN A 301 6.11 42.61 1.62
C ASN A 301 5.35 41.90 2.75
N SER A 302 5.38 40.57 2.85
CA SER A 302 4.75 39.84 3.96
C SER A 302 5.57 39.93 5.27
N VAL A 303 6.90 40.12 5.16
CA VAL A 303 7.77 40.41 6.32
C VAL A 303 7.50 41.81 6.86
N PHE A 304 7.32 42.80 5.98
CA PHE A 304 7.04 44.18 6.38
C PHE A 304 5.63 44.33 6.99
N LEU A 305 4.61 43.62 6.49
CA LEU A 305 3.29 43.57 7.12
C LEU A 305 3.30 42.90 8.51
N GLY A 306 4.16 41.90 8.74
CA GLY A 306 4.36 41.34 10.08
C GLY A 306 4.91 42.37 11.08
N GLN A 307 5.75 43.30 10.62
CA GLN A 307 6.27 44.40 11.44
C GLN A 307 5.27 45.55 11.64
N LEU A 308 4.22 45.68 10.81
CA LEU A 308 3.16 46.66 11.05
C LEU A 308 2.47 46.44 12.41
N GLY A 309 2.32 45.19 12.86
CA GLY A 309 1.83 44.89 14.21
C GLY A 309 2.75 45.42 15.32
N MET A 310 4.08 45.39 15.11
CA MET A 310 5.06 45.93 16.07
C MET A 310 5.02 47.46 16.10
N ILE A 311 4.92 48.11 14.94
CA ILE A 311 4.76 49.57 14.84
C ILE A 311 3.45 50.00 15.50
N GLN A 312 2.36 49.26 15.25
CA GLN A 312 1.07 49.53 15.86
C GLN A 312 1.13 49.37 17.38
N ALA A 313 1.75 48.30 17.90
CA ALA A 313 1.96 48.11 19.34
C ALA A 313 2.76 49.28 19.96
N ALA A 314 3.84 49.71 19.32
CA ALA A 314 4.63 50.86 19.77
C ALA A 314 3.80 52.15 19.80
N LEU A 315 2.96 52.39 18.79
CA LEU A 315 2.02 53.51 18.76
C LEU A 315 0.95 53.40 19.86
N THR A 316 0.45 52.20 20.17
CA THR A 316 -0.50 52.01 21.28
C THR A 316 0.16 52.33 22.61
N PHE A 317 1.40 51.86 22.85
CA PHE A 317 2.15 52.19 24.07
C PHE A 317 2.45 53.68 24.17
N LEU A 318 2.82 54.33 23.07
CA LEU A 318 3.00 55.78 23.02
C LEU A 318 1.69 56.51 23.36
N ASN A 319 0.56 56.09 22.79
CA ASN A 319 -0.74 56.69 23.10
C ASN A 319 -1.17 56.49 24.55
N ILE A 320 -0.95 55.29 25.12
CA ILE A 320 -1.20 55.02 26.54
C ILE A 320 -0.31 55.90 27.42
N TYR A 321 0.97 56.05 27.07
CA TYR A 321 1.90 56.90 27.81
C TYR A 321 1.52 58.39 27.73
N LEU A 322 1.13 58.88 26.55
CA LEU A 322 0.63 60.24 26.37
C LEU A 322 -0.66 60.49 27.17
N ALA A 323 -1.58 59.52 27.20
CA ALA A 323 -2.79 59.61 28.01
C ALA A 323 -2.48 59.66 29.51
N TYR A 324 -1.50 58.87 29.98
CA TYR A 324 -1.01 58.92 31.36
C TYR A 324 -0.41 60.29 31.71
N LEU A 325 0.43 60.85 30.83
CA LEU A 325 1.01 62.19 31.03
C LEU A 325 -0.06 63.29 31.05
N ALA A 326 -1.09 63.19 30.20
CA ALA A 326 -2.19 64.14 30.18
C ALA A 326 -3.04 64.06 31.47
N ALA A 327 -3.36 62.85 31.93
CA ALA A 327 -4.12 62.65 33.16
C ALA A 327 -3.37 63.16 34.41
N THR A 328 -2.06 62.94 34.47
CA THR A 328 -1.23 63.44 35.59
C THR A 328 -1.03 64.95 35.57
N ARG A 329 -1.06 65.60 34.39
CA ARG A 329 -1.05 67.07 34.27
C ARG A 329 -2.38 67.74 34.59
N ALA A 330 -3.50 67.07 34.38
CA ALA A 330 -4.85 67.62 34.64
C ALA A 330 -5.32 67.44 36.10
N GLY A 331 -4.57 66.68 36.91
CA GLY A 331 -4.81 66.47 38.35
C GLY A 331 -4.00 67.38 39.28
N LEU A 332 -3.40 68.46 38.74
CA LEU A 332 -2.74 69.57 39.45
C LEU A 332 -3.54 70.85 39.18
#